data_AF-A0A3C0TCA8-F1
#
_entry.id   AF-A0A3C0TCA8-F1
#
_cell.length_a   1.000
_cell.length_b   1.000
_cell.length_c   1.000
_cell.angle_alpha   90.00
_cell.angle_beta   90.00
_cell.angle_gamma   90.00
#
_symmetry.space_group_name_H-M   'P 1'
#
loop_
_entity.id
_entity.type
_entity.pdbx_description
1 polymer ?
#
loop_
_entity_poly.entity_id
_entity_poly.type
_entity_poly.pdbx_seq_one_letter_code
_entity_poly.pdbx_strand_id
1 'polypeptide(L)'
;GLVHGDLSEFNVLVGEHGPVIIDLPQAVDAAANNQARSMLLRDVNNLSNYYGQFAPELIGSRFAEEIWALYEAGELHPDCTLSGQFEDDNRSADVNAIMTEINAAIEEEEARLEANQVRLPSP
;
A
#
# COMPACT_ATOMS: atom_id res chain seq x y z
N GLY A 1 1.84 11.10 4.77
CA GLY A 1 3.22 11.06 4.24
C GLY A 1 3.16 11.17 2.72
N LEU A 2 4.30 11.27 2.03
CA LEU A 2 4.35 11.29 0.56
C LEU A 2 5.06 10.02 0.06
N VAL A 3 4.48 9.35 -0.94
CA VAL A 3 5.10 8.23 -1.66
C VAL A 3 5.46 8.71 -3.06
N HIS A 4 6.67 8.44 -3.54
CA HIS A 4 7.13 8.92 -4.84
C HIS A 4 6.32 8.35 -6.00
N GLY A 5 5.99 7.06 -5.96
CA GLY A 5 5.13 6.42 -6.94
C GLY A 5 5.82 6.02 -8.25
N ASP A 6 7.13 6.23 -8.40
CA ASP A 6 7.96 5.74 -9.51
C ASP A 6 9.45 5.82 -9.17
N LEU A 7 9.82 5.44 -7.93
CA LEU A 7 11.19 5.58 -7.47
C LEU A 7 12.08 4.48 -8.06
N SER A 8 13.23 4.90 -8.58
CA SER A 8 14.28 4.04 -9.16
C SER A 8 15.64 4.73 -9.04
N GLU A 9 16.71 4.03 -9.40
CA GLU A 9 18.07 4.56 -9.44
C GLU A 9 18.21 5.80 -10.33
N PHE A 10 17.35 5.95 -11.34
CA PHE A 10 17.38 7.09 -12.27
C PHE A 10 16.86 8.37 -11.64
N ASN A 11 16.04 8.25 -10.59
CA ASN A 11 15.41 9.37 -9.87
C ASN A 11 16.13 9.69 -8.55
N VAL A 12 17.34 9.15 -8.36
CA VAL A 12 18.22 9.44 -7.23
C VAL A 12 19.54 10.01 -7.73
N LEU A 13 19.81 11.27 -7.39
CA LEU A 13 21.08 11.93 -7.66
C LEU A 13 22.01 11.85 -6.45
N VAL A 14 23.32 11.96 -6.66
CA VAL A 14 24.31 12.07 -5.56
C VAL A 14 24.79 13.51 -5.47
N GLY A 15 24.38 14.21 -4.41
CA GLY A 15 24.82 15.56 -4.10
C GLY A 15 25.96 15.59 -3.07
N GLU A 16 26.45 16.79 -2.76
CA GLU A 16 27.54 17.02 -1.79
C GLU A 16 27.22 16.49 -0.37
N HIS A 17 25.94 16.42 -0.01
CA HIS A 17 25.47 15.98 1.30
C HIS A 17 24.83 14.58 1.30
N GLY A 18 24.92 13.85 0.19
CA GLY A 18 24.33 12.52 0.05
C GLY A 18 23.26 12.43 -1.05
N PRO A 19 22.43 11.36 -1.04
CA PRO A 19 21.45 11.11 -2.08
C PRO A 19 20.32 12.16 -2.07
N VAL A 20 19.88 12.56 -3.26
CA VAL A 20 18.81 13.53 -3.50
C VAL A 20 17.76 12.89 -4.39
N ILE A 21 16.53 12.81 -3.90
CA ILE A 21 15.38 12.30 -4.66
C ILE A 21 14.83 13.42 -5.55
N ILE A 22 14.59 13.12 -6.82
CA ILE A 22 14.04 14.05 -7.82
C ILE A 22 12.75 13.48 -8.43
N ASP A 23 12.15 14.23 -9.36
CA ASP A 23 10.98 13.80 -10.15
C ASP A 23 9.75 13.37 -9.32
N LEU A 24 9.20 14.33 -8.58
CA LEU A 24 8.03 14.15 -7.72
C LEU A 24 6.63 14.42 -8.35
N PRO A 25 6.40 14.66 -9.66
CA PRO A 25 5.05 14.95 -10.15
C PRO A 25 4.10 13.75 -10.02
N GLN A 26 4.61 12.52 -9.89
CA GLN A 26 3.84 11.30 -9.65
C GLN A 26 3.66 10.97 -8.16
N ALA A 27 4.17 11.82 -7.28
CA ALA A 27 4.13 11.55 -5.86
C ALA A 27 2.69 11.67 -5.32
N VAL A 28 2.30 10.73 -4.46
CA VAL A 28 0.95 10.60 -3.92
C VAL A 28 0.95 10.71 -2.40
N ASP A 29 -0.14 11.26 -1.85
CA ASP A 29 -0.34 11.26 -0.41
C ASP A 29 -0.62 9.83 0.09
N ALA A 30 0.20 9.39 1.03
CA ALA A 30 0.15 8.06 1.62
C ALA A 30 -1.14 7.79 2.41
N ALA A 31 -1.79 8.82 2.95
CA ALA A 31 -3.04 8.71 3.70
C ALA A 31 -4.28 8.80 2.80
N ALA A 32 -4.18 9.48 1.66
CA ALA A 32 -5.33 9.73 0.78
C ALA A 32 -5.42 8.77 -0.42
N ASN A 33 -4.40 7.93 -0.65
CA ASN A 33 -4.35 7.03 -1.81
C ASN A 33 -4.28 5.56 -1.38
N ASN A 34 -5.33 4.78 -1.72
CA ASN A 34 -5.41 3.34 -1.43
C ASN A 34 -4.27 2.52 -2.07
N GLN A 35 -3.65 3.02 -3.15
CA GLN A 35 -2.52 2.38 -3.81
C GLN A 35 -1.16 2.76 -3.22
N ALA A 36 -1.10 3.72 -2.28
CA ALA A 36 0.15 4.22 -1.73
C ALA A 36 1.05 3.11 -1.15
N ARG A 37 0.45 2.13 -0.46
CA ARG A 37 1.18 0.97 0.06
C ARG A 37 1.90 0.22 -1.05
N SER A 38 1.16 -0.18 -2.08
CA SER A 38 1.72 -0.94 -3.21
C SER A 38 2.78 -0.15 -3.97
N MET A 39 2.61 1.17 -4.10
CA MET A 39 3.57 2.06 -4.72
C MET A 39 4.85 2.15 -3.90
N LEU A 40 4.76 2.35 -2.58
CA LEU A 40 5.92 2.39 -1.69
C LEU A 40 6.69 1.06 -1.74
N LEU A 41 5.97 -0.07 -1.68
CA LEU A 41 6.59 -1.39 -1.75
C LEU A 41 7.38 -1.56 -3.04
N ARG A 42 6.81 -1.15 -4.18
CA ARG A 42 7.53 -1.19 -5.46
C ARG A 42 8.76 -0.27 -5.46
N ASP A 43 8.58 0.97 -5.03
CA ASP A 43 9.62 2.00 -4.99
C ASP A 43 10.84 1.53 -4.18
N VAL A 44 10.61 1.09 -2.94
CA VAL A 44 11.68 0.63 -2.05
C VAL A 44 12.32 -0.66 -2.58
N ASN A 45 11.53 -1.61 -3.09
CA ASN A 45 12.07 -2.85 -3.65
C ASN A 45 12.90 -2.61 -4.92
N ASN A 46 12.52 -1.65 -5.76
CA ASN A 46 13.33 -1.26 -6.93
C ASN A 46 14.73 -0.78 -6.49
N LEU A 47 14.79 0.09 -5.48
CA LEU A 47 16.06 0.57 -4.93
C LEU A 47 16.87 -0.56 -4.27
N SER A 48 16.25 -1.39 -3.43
CA SER A 48 16.94 -2.52 -2.78
C SER A 48 17.50 -3.50 -3.79
N ASN A 49 16.77 -3.80 -4.87
CA ASN A 49 17.24 -4.68 -5.93
C ASN A 49 18.40 -4.07 -6.73
N TYR A 50 18.31 -2.78 -7.08
CA TYR A 50 19.36 -2.10 -7.82
C TYR A 50 20.64 -1.99 -6.99
N TYR A 51 20.54 -1.39 -5.80
CA TYR A 51 21.70 -1.19 -4.92
C TYR A 51 22.21 -2.49 -4.30
N GLY A 52 21.37 -3.54 -4.25
CA GLY A 52 21.76 -4.89 -3.85
C GLY A 52 22.91 -5.47 -4.68
N GLN A 53 23.12 -4.99 -5.90
CA GLN A 53 24.27 -5.34 -6.73
C GLN A 53 25.61 -4.88 -6.14
N PHE A 54 25.57 -3.85 -5.27
CA PHE A 54 26.73 -3.25 -4.62
C PHE A 54 26.76 -3.51 -3.10
N ALA A 55 25.59 -3.65 -2.48
CA ALA A 55 25.39 -3.94 -1.05
C ALA A 55 24.50 -5.19 -0.91
N PRO A 56 25.07 -6.42 -0.97
CA PRO A 56 24.31 -7.66 -0.97
C PRO A 56 23.35 -7.83 0.22
N GLU A 57 23.63 -7.19 1.35
CA GLU A 57 22.77 -7.15 2.53
C GLU A 57 21.38 -6.53 2.28
N LEU A 58 21.22 -5.73 1.22
CA LEU A 58 19.92 -5.20 0.80
C LEU A 58 19.05 -6.26 0.11
N ILE A 59 19.66 -7.28 -0.48
CA ILE A 59 18.93 -8.34 -1.20
C ILE A 59 18.18 -9.20 -0.19
N GLY A 60 16.86 -9.29 -0.35
CA GLY A 60 15.98 -10.04 0.55
C GLY A 60 15.62 -9.30 1.85
N SER A 61 16.11 -8.06 2.03
CA SER A 61 15.63 -7.18 3.09
C SER A 61 14.17 -6.78 2.83
N ARG A 62 13.44 -6.50 3.91
CA ARG A 62 12.02 -6.12 3.91
C ARG A 62 11.78 -4.71 4.42
N PHE A 63 12.65 -3.79 3.99
CA PHE A 63 12.56 -2.37 4.35
C PHE A 63 11.22 -1.76 3.91
N ALA A 64 10.67 -2.19 2.78
CA ALA A 64 9.41 -1.69 2.27
C ALA A 64 8.26 -1.87 3.27
N GLU A 65 8.13 -3.08 3.80
CA GLU A 65 7.06 -3.43 4.73
C GLU A 65 7.32 -2.89 6.12
N GLU A 66 8.58 -2.87 6.58
CA GLU A 66 8.98 -2.22 7.83
C GLU A 66 8.64 -0.72 7.83
N ILE A 67 8.99 0.01 6.76
CA ILE A 67 8.67 1.44 6.62
C ILE A 67 7.15 1.66 6.62
N TRP A 68 6.40 0.83 5.89
CA TRP A 68 4.95 0.96 5.85
C TRP A 68 4.31 0.70 7.21
N ALA A 69 4.76 -0.33 7.93
CA ALA A 69 4.23 -0.64 9.26
C ALA A 69 4.53 0.46 10.28
N LEU A 70 5.73 1.02 10.27
CA LEU A 70 6.08 2.18 11.09
C LEU A 70 5.21 3.40 10.73
N TYR A 71 4.92 3.60 9.44
CA TYR A 71 4.03 4.67 9.00
C TYR A 71 2.59 4.47 9.52
N GLU A 72 2.03 3.25 9.41
CA GLU A 72 0.70 2.91 9.92
C GLU A 72 0.60 3.03 11.44
N ALA A 73 1.66 2.68 12.16
CA ALA A 73 1.75 2.84 13.60
C ALA A 73 1.92 4.32 14.05
N GLY A 74 2.23 5.23 13.12
CA GLY A 74 2.57 6.62 13.43
C GLY A 74 3.95 6.80 14.08
N GLU A 75 4.80 5.79 13.98
CA GLU A 75 6.15 5.72 14.59
C GLU A 75 7.27 5.95 13.55
N LEU A 76 6.92 6.25 12.30
CA LEU A 76 7.89 6.58 11.26
C LEU A 76 8.47 7.98 11.50
N HIS A 77 9.74 8.03 11.91
CA HIS A 77 10.51 9.26 12.12
C HIS A 77 11.86 9.22 11.40
N PRO A 78 12.46 10.37 11.07
CA PRO A 78 13.75 10.41 10.36
C PRO A 78 14.91 9.69 11.06
N ASP A 79 14.85 9.60 12.39
CA ASP A 79 15.89 8.97 13.21
C ASP A 79 15.63 7.47 13.48
N CYS A 80 14.53 6.91 12.96
CA CYS A 80 14.22 5.48 13.13
C CYS A 80 15.27 4.64 12.41
N THR A 81 15.86 3.69 13.14
CA THR A 81 16.78 2.71 12.56
C THR A 81 15.99 1.55 12.01
N LEU A 82 16.07 1.33 10.70
CA LEU A 82 15.45 0.21 10.04
C LEU A 82 16.33 -1.03 10.16
N SER A 83 15.71 -2.16 10.47
CA SER A 83 16.36 -3.46 10.61
C SER A 83 16.45 -4.23 9.30
N GLY A 84 15.56 -3.92 8.34
CA GLY A 84 15.38 -4.68 7.11
C GLY A 84 14.70 -6.03 7.35
N GLN A 85 14.19 -6.27 8.55
CA GLN A 85 13.46 -7.47 8.92
C GLN A 85 12.00 -7.11 9.17
N PHE A 86 11.08 -7.84 8.54
CA PHE A 86 9.66 -7.66 8.76
C PHE A 86 8.96 -9.02 8.84
N GLU A 87 8.21 -9.22 9.91
CA GLU A 87 7.36 -10.39 10.11
C GLU A 87 5.95 -10.04 9.66
N ASP A 88 5.38 -10.82 8.73
CA ASP A 88 4.02 -10.59 8.30
C ASP A 88 3.06 -10.86 9.46
N ASP A 89 2.21 -9.89 9.80
CA ASP A 89 1.08 -10.13 10.68
C ASP A 89 0.09 -11.01 9.92
N ASN A 90 0.23 -12.33 10.05
CA ASN A 90 -0.56 -13.35 9.33
C ASN A 90 -2.02 -13.43 9.82
N ARG A 91 -2.55 -12.33 10.40
CA ARG A 91 -3.96 -12.16 10.67
C ARG A 91 -4.67 -11.97 9.33
N SER A 92 -5.01 -13.10 8.70
CA SER A 92 -5.96 -13.18 7.60
C SER A 92 -7.13 -12.26 7.87
N ALA A 93 -7.31 -11.21 7.04
CA ALA A 93 -8.57 -10.48 7.02
C ALA A 93 -9.69 -11.51 6.81
N ASP A 94 -10.76 -11.45 7.60
CA ASP A 94 -11.89 -12.37 7.46
C ASP A 94 -12.69 -11.99 6.21
N VAL A 95 -12.23 -12.49 5.06
CA VAL A 95 -12.89 -12.29 3.77
C VAL A 95 -14.33 -12.86 3.80
N ASN A 96 -14.61 -13.86 4.64
CA ASN A 96 -15.95 -14.41 4.77
C ASN A 96 -16.90 -13.42 5.44
N ALA A 97 -16.44 -12.66 6.44
CA ALA A 97 -17.25 -11.61 7.07
C ALA A 97 -17.66 -10.54 6.03
N ILE A 98 -16.73 -10.09 5.19
CA ILE A 98 -17.01 -9.10 4.14
C ILE A 98 -18.00 -9.66 3.11
N MET A 99 -17.80 -10.89 2.64
CA MET A 99 -18.71 -11.52 1.67
C MET A 99 -20.12 -11.73 2.25
N THR A 100 -20.22 -12.01 3.54
CA THR A 100 -21.51 -12.17 4.23
C THR A 100 -22.29 -10.86 4.25
N GLU A 101 -21.63 -9.73 4.52
CA GLU A 101 -22.26 -8.41 4.54
C GLU A 101 -22.72 -7.97 3.14
N ILE A 102 -21.90 -8.22 2.11
CA ILE A 102 -22.26 -7.93 0.71
C ILE A 102 -23.49 -8.75 0.29
N ASN A 103 -23.51 -10.06 0.57
CA ASN A 103 -24.62 -10.92 0.21
C ASN A 103 -25.93 -10.51 0.92
N ALA A 104 -25.85 -10.14 2.20
CA ALA A 104 -27.01 -9.66 2.94
C ALA A 104 -27.61 -8.38 2.33
N ALA A 105 -26.76 -7.44 1.89
CA ALA A 105 -27.21 -6.22 1.21
C ALA A 105 -27.84 -6.52 -0.17
N ILE A 106 -27.34 -7.53 -0.88
CA ILE A 106 -27.92 -7.97 -2.16
C ILE A 106 -29.30 -8.60 -1.95
N GLU A 107 -29.43 -9.52 -0.98
CA GLU A 107 -30.72 -10.16 -0.66
C GLU A 107 -31.79 -9.14 -0.24
N GLU A 108 -31.42 -8.13 0.56
CA GLU A 108 -32.35 -7.07 0.97
C GLU A 108 -32.83 -6.24 -0.23
N GLU A 109 -31.93 -5.93 -1.17
CA GLU A 109 -32.27 -5.20 -2.40
C GLU A 109 -33.17 -6.04 -3.33
N GLU A 110 -32.88 -7.33 -3.48
CA GLU A 110 -33.68 -8.27 -4.28
C GLU A 110 -35.11 -8.39 -3.70
N ALA A 111 -35.25 -8.57 -2.39
CA ALA A 111 -36.55 -8.62 -1.73
C ALA A 111 -37.35 -7.32 -1.91
N ARG A 112 -36.66 -6.17 -1.91
CA ARG A 112 -37.29 -4.86 -2.16
C ARG A 112 -37.81 -4.76 -3.59
N LEU A 113 -37.03 -5.22 -4.58
CA LEU A 113 -37.42 -5.20 -5.98
C LEU A 113 -38.61 -6.13 -6.25
N GLU A 114 -38.60 -7.34 -5.69
CA GLU A 114 -39.72 -8.29 -5.80
C GLU A 114 -41.00 -7.73 -5.19
N ALA A 115 -40.93 -7.15 -3.98
CA ALA A 115 -42.08 -6.53 -3.33
C ALA A 115 -42.64 -5.36 -4.15
N ASN A 116 -41.79 -4.59 -4.84
CA ASN A 116 -42.22 -3.48 -5.68
C ASN A 116 -42.80 -3.96 -7.02
N GLN A 117 -42.30 -5.07 -7.57
CA GLN A 117 -42.80 -5.68 -8.80
C GLN A 117 -44.16 -6.36 -8.60
N VAL A 118 -44.39 -6.98 -7.43
CA VAL A 118 -45.71 -7.55 -7.05
C VAL A 118 -46.76 -6.46 -6.79
N ARG A 119 -46.36 -5.20 -6.51
CA ARG A 119 -47.28 -4.09 -6.23
C ARG A 119 -47.82 -3.38 -7.49
N LEU A 120 -47.32 -3.69 -8.69
CA LEU A 120 -47.85 -3.15 -9.95
C LEU A 120 -48.80 -4.19 -10.60
N PRO A 121 -50.13 -4.00 -10.59
CA PRO A 121 -51.02 -4.91 -11.32
C PRO A 121 -50.78 -4.76 -12.82
N SER A 122 -50.73 -5.91 -13.52
CA SER A 122 -50.70 -5.95 -14.99
C SER A 122 -51.95 -5.24 -15.56
N PRO A 123 -51.81 -4.46 -16.65
CA PRO A 123 -52.92 -3.73 -17.28
C PRO A 123 -53.98 -4.65 -17.90
#